data_AF-A0A969RH98-F1
#
_entry.id   AF-A0A969RH98-F1
#
_cell.length_a   1.000
_cell.length_b   1.000
_cell.length_c   1.000
_cell.angle_alpha   90.00
_cell.angle_beta   90.00
_cell.angle_gamma   90.00
#
_symmetry.space_group_name_H-M   'P 1'
#
loop_
_entity.id
_entity.type
_entity.pdbx_description
1 polymer ?
#
loop_
_entity_poly.entity_id
_entity_poly.type
_entity_poly.pdbx_seq_one_letter_code
_entity_poly.pdbx_strand_id
1 'polypeptide(L)' 'RGEQRGRLEGEQRGRLEVAQNLLLEGMDIELIARVTGLSIEQIQQLQASQNS' A
#
# COMPACT_ATOMS: atom_id res chain seq x y z
N ARG A 1 0.85 -21.44 15.32
CA ARG A 1 -0.26 -20.52 14.94
C ARG A 1 0.16 -19.04 14.90
N GLY A 2 1.26 -18.61 15.55
CA GLY A 2 1.76 -17.22 15.47
C GLY A 2 2.42 -16.85 14.13
N GLU A 3 3.20 -17.76 13.54
CA GLU A 3 4.00 -17.50 12.32
C GLU A 3 3.16 -17.15 11.08
N GLN A 4 2.00 -17.78 10.91
CA GLN A 4 1.11 -17.46 9.79
C GLN A 4 0.52 -16.06 9.89
N ARG A 5 0.24 -15.57 11.11
CA ARG A 5 -0.27 -14.21 11.32
C ARG A 5 0.82 -13.17 11.07
N GLY A 6 2.03 -13.40 11.60
CA GLY A 6 3.17 -12.50 11.39
C GLY A 6 3.54 -12.34 9.91
N ARG A 7 3.48 -13.42 9.12
CA ARG A 7 3.73 -13.34 7.68
C ARG A 7 2.65 -12.55 6.94
N LEU A 8 1.37 -12.77 7.23
CA LEU A 8 0.27 -12.04 6.60
C LEU A 8 0.33 -10.54 6.95
N GLU A 9 0.60 -10.20 8.22
CA GLU A 9 0.77 -8.82 8.67
C GLU A 9 1.98 -8.15 8.00
N GLY A 10 3.10 -8.88 7.86
CA GLY A 10 4.29 -8.40 7.17
C GLY A 10 4.07 -8.14 5.69
N GLU A 11 3.41 -9.07 4.99
CA GLU A 11 3.04 -8.91 3.57
C GLU A 11 2.13 -7.69 3.36
N GLN A 12 1.14 -7.50 4.24
CA GLN A 12 0.23 -6.35 4.14
C GLN A 12 0.97 -5.03 4.41
N ARG A 13 1.81 -4.96 5.46
CA ARG A 13 2.61 -3.77 5.78
C ARG A 13 3.56 -3.42 4.62
N GLY A 14 4.24 -4.41 4.05
CA GLY A 14 5.15 -4.19 2.92
C GLY A 14 4.45 -3.60 1.69
N ARG A 15 3.24 -4.07 1.36
CA ARG A 15 2.46 -3.49 0.25
C ARG A 15 2.06 -2.04 0.51
N LEU A 16 1.66 -1.71 1.75
CA LEU A 16 1.28 -0.36 2.14
C LEU A 16 2.49 0.60 2.09
N GLU A 17 3.65 0.17 2.57
CA GLU A 17 4.89 0.96 2.55
C GLU A 17 5.33 1.25 1.10
N VAL A 18 5.31 0.23 0.22
CA VAL A 18 5.62 0.45 -1.21
C VAL A 18 4.61 1.42 -1.83
N ALA A 19 3.31 1.29 -1.54
CA ALA A 19 2.30 2.20 -2.07
C ALA A 19 2.52 3.66 -1.62
N GLN A 20 2.86 3.87 -0.35
CA GLN A 20 3.15 5.20 0.19
C GLN A 20 4.36 5.83 -0.49
N ASN A 21 5.45 5.09 -0.63
CA ASN A 21 6.66 5.59 -1.28
C ASN A 21 6.38 5.97 -2.74
N LEU A 22 5.64 5.15 -3.49
CA LEU A 22 5.30 5.46 -4.88
C LEU A 22 4.37 6.69 -4.99
N LEU A 23 3.44 6.88 -4.06
CA LEU A 23 2.62 8.10 -3.99
C LEU A 23 3.47 9.34 -3.74
N LEU A 24 4.46 9.26 -2.85
CA LEU A 24 5.40 10.36 -2.55
C LEU A 24 6.26 10.72 -3.76
N GLU A 25 6.65 9.72 -4.55
CA GLU A 25 7.36 9.90 -5.83
C GLU A 25 6.46 10.42 -6.96
N GLY A 26 5.16 10.67 -6.70
CA GLY A 26 4.22 11.22 -7.67
C GLY A 26 3.77 10.24 -8.75
N MET A 27 3.85 8.93 -8.48
CA MET A 27 3.44 7.89 -9.43
C MET A 27 1.90 7.83 -9.57
N ASP A 28 1.44 7.42 -10.76
CA ASP A 28 0.01 7.25 -11.03
C ASP A 28 -0.63 6.14 -10.18
N ILE A 29 -1.86 6.37 -9.72
CA ILE A 29 -2.61 5.45 -8.86
C ILE A 29 -2.79 4.07 -9.53
N GLU A 30 -3.02 4.02 -10.84
CA GLU A 30 -3.16 2.77 -11.60
C GLU A 30 -1.87 1.96 -11.62
N LEU A 31 -0.72 2.63 -11.75
CA LEU A 31 0.60 2.00 -11.67
C LEU A 31 0.84 1.43 -10.28
N ILE A 32 0.52 2.21 -9.25
CA ILE A 32 0.66 1.80 -7.85
C ILE A 32 -0.19 0.58 -7.55
N ALA A 33 -1.45 0.54 -8.01
CA ALA A 33 -2.35 -0.59 -7.86
C ALA A 33 -1.76 -1.87 -8.48
N ARG A 34 -1.22 -1.76 -9.70
CA ARG A 34 -0.59 -2.88 -10.40
C ARG A 34 0.68 -3.41 -9.72
N VAL A 35 1.51 -2.51 -9.17
CA VAL A 35 2.78 -2.88 -8.52
C VAL A 35 2.56 -3.47 -7.14
N THR A 36 1.66 -2.89 -6.36
CA THR A 36 1.44 -3.25 -4.94
C THR A 36 0.39 -4.34 -4.78
N GLY A 37 -0.46 -4.54 -5.79
CA GLY A 37 -1.64 -5.42 -5.71
C GLY A 37 -2.74 -4.86 -4.80
N LEU A 38 -2.67 -3.59 -4.42
CA LEU A 38 -3.73 -2.91 -3.68
C LEU A 38 -4.82 -2.43 -4.64
N SER A 39 -6.03 -2.28 -4.12
CA SER A 39 -7.11 -1.63 -4.86
C SER A 39 -6.88 -0.13 -4.97
N ILE A 40 -7.46 0.48 -6.01
CA ILE A 40 -7.46 1.93 -6.21
C ILE A 40 -8.02 2.65 -4.96
N GLU A 41 -9.10 2.12 -4.38
CA GLU A 41 -9.73 2.67 -3.17
C GLU A 41 -8.75 2.71 -1.98
N GLN A 42 -8.02 1.62 -1.74
CA GLN A 42 -7.01 1.56 -0.67
C GLN A 42 -5.90 2.61 -0.88
N ILE A 43 -5.47 2.81 -2.12
CA ILE A 43 -4.44 3.80 -2.45
C ILE A 43 -4.96 5.23 -2.27
N GLN A 44 -6.21 5.49 -2.66
CA GLN A 44 -6.85 6.79 -2.43
C GLN A 44 -7.02 7.10 -0.94
N GLN A 45 -7.40 6.11 -0.13
CA GLN A 45 -7.45 6.25 1.33
C GLN A 45 -6.07 6.58 1.91
N LEU A 46 -5.02 5.89 1.45
CA LEU A 46 -3.64 6.19 1.84
C LEU A 46 -3.24 7.63 1.47
N GLN A 47 -3.57 8.07 0.26
CA GLN A 47 -3.28 9.43 -0.21
C GLN A 47 -4.02 10.49 0.61
N ALA A 48 -5.31 10.27 0.90
CA ALA A 48 -6.10 11.17 1.73
C ALA A 48 -5.56 11.27 3.17
N SER A 49 -5.10 10.14 3.73
CA SER A 49 -4.52 10.08 5.08
C SER A 49 -3.18 10.82 5.19
N GLN A 50 -2.42 10.94 4.11
CA GLN A 50 -1.12 11.64 4.10
C GLN A 50 -1.25 13.17 3.99
N ASN A 51 -2.40 13.65 3.49
CA ASN A 51 -2.66 15.08 3.28
C ASN A 51 -3.46 15.73 4.43
N SER A 52 -3.59 15.02 5.56
CA SER A 52 -4.31 15.45 6.76
C SER A 52 -3.40 15.90 7.89
#